data_AF-A0A382ZXD7-F1
#
_entry.id   AF-A0A382ZXD7-F1
#
_cell.length_a   1.000
_cell.length_b   1.000
_cell.length_c   1.000
_cell.angle_alpha   90.00
_cell.angle_beta   90.00
_cell.angle_gamma   90.00
#
_symmetry.space_group_name_H-M   'P 1'
#
loop_
_entity.id
_entity.type
_entity.pdbx_description
1 polymer ?
#
loop_
_entity_poly.entity_id
_entity_poly.type
_entity_poly.pdbx_seq_one_letter_code
_entity_poly.pdbx_strand_id
1 'polypeptide(L)'
;VNKWIKYTEAKCISFTSRIAFGGVLFMLVIAGVTILDIFLRASLNSPISAMNEIVAMVFAIAIAACFPVGIAKRVHLRVNVLSTYFSENLNLWLTAIGSLVLFWMFALLAWRIGFYSMEMNLRGAVTTILTIPKGPFLWVVTLLCGISAMVQYVVFAGDAAAACRRLPSSNQITLLVLVGGLATTLMVVGTFDNVATTISNPAKAAPEMTALIIFAVVWCLLLMIMPIGAV
;
A
#
# COMPACT_ATOMS: atom_id res chain seq x y z
N VAL A 1 -10.65 11.17 -24.94
CA VAL A 1 -10.60 10.80 -23.51
C VAL A 1 -11.67 11.60 -22.76
N ASN A 2 -12.64 10.92 -22.15
CA ASN A 2 -13.92 11.50 -21.70
C ASN A 2 -13.72 12.53 -20.56
N LYS A 3 -14.39 13.70 -20.63
CA LYS A 3 -14.32 14.76 -19.59
C LYS A 3 -14.63 14.22 -18.18
N TRP A 4 -15.53 13.24 -18.09
CA TRP A 4 -15.94 12.59 -16.85
C TRP A 4 -14.81 11.84 -16.12
N ILE A 5 -13.99 11.06 -16.84
CA ILE A 5 -12.88 10.29 -16.24
C ILE A 5 -11.81 11.24 -15.70
N LYS A 6 -11.45 12.26 -16.49
CA LYS A 6 -10.51 13.29 -16.07
C LYS A 6 -11.03 14.08 -14.85
N TYR A 7 -12.34 14.32 -14.78
CA TYR A 7 -12.97 14.99 -13.66
C TYR A 7 -12.95 14.16 -12.38
N THR A 8 -13.24 12.85 -12.46
CA THR A 8 -13.17 11.94 -11.30
C THR A 8 -11.73 11.77 -10.81
N GLU A 9 -10.76 11.62 -11.72
CA GLU A 9 -9.34 11.54 -11.36
C GLU A 9 -8.86 12.82 -10.67
N ALA A 10 -9.20 14.00 -11.21
CA ALA A 10 -8.82 15.28 -10.61
C ALA A 10 -9.42 15.47 -9.20
N LYS A 11 -10.68 15.05 -8.99
CA LYS A 11 -11.31 15.07 -7.66
C LYS A 11 -10.63 14.12 -6.68
N CYS A 12 -10.34 12.90 -7.10
CA CYS A 12 -9.59 11.94 -6.28
C CYS A 12 -8.21 12.50 -5.92
N ILE A 13 -7.46 13.07 -6.87
CA ILE A 13 -6.15 13.67 -6.59
C ILE A 13 -6.26 14.81 -5.58
N SER A 14 -7.23 15.72 -5.71
CA SER A 14 -7.39 16.85 -4.80
C SER A 14 -7.75 16.40 -3.38
N PHE A 15 -8.73 15.51 -3.24
CA PHE A 15 -9.13 14.96 -1.94
C PHE A 15 -7.95 14.27 -1.26
N THR A 16 -7.27 13.43 -2.01
CA THR A 16 -6.22 12.59 -1.50
C THR A 16 -4.93 13.35 -1.20
N SER A 17 -4.65 14.42 -1.95
CA SER A 17 -3.52 15.32 -1.67
C SER A 17 -3.68 16.05 -0.34
N ARG A 18 -4.91 16.33 0.12
CA ARG A 18 -5.15 16.94 1.44
C ARG A 18 -4.78 15.98 2.58
N ILE A 19 -5.13 14.69 2.43
CA ILE A 19 -4.76 13.65 3.39
C ILE A 19 -3.24 13.51 3.45
N ALA A 20 -2.59 13.43 2.28
CA ALA A 20 -1.13 13.33 2.21
C ALA A 20 -0.42 14.56 2.76
N PHE A 21 -0.93 15.76 2.51
CA PHE A 21 -0.40 16.99 3.11
C PHE A 21 -0.43 16.93 4.64
N GLY A 22 -1.54 16.46 5.22
CA GLY A 22 -1.63 16.19 6.66
C GLY A 22 -0.57 15.21 7.14
N GLY A 23 -0.39 14.08 6.45
CA GLY A 23 0.64 13.09 6.77
C GLY A 23 2.06 13.65 6.73
N VAL A 24 2.42 14.38 5.67
CA VAL A 24 3.74 15.02 5.52
C VAL A 24 3.96 16.09 6.59
N LEU A 25 2.95 16.89 6.91
CA LEU A 25 3.03 17.88 7.98
C LEU A 25 3.27 17.21 9.34
N PHE A 26 2.62 16.07 9.62
CA PHE A 26 2.90 15.26 10.80
C PHE A 26 4.33 14.73 10.84
N MET A 27 4.89 14.25 9.71
CA MET A 27 6.30 13.85 9.64
C MET A 27 7.24 15.03 9.92
N LEU A 28 6.94 16.22 9.40
CA LEU A 28 7.75 17.40 9.63
C LEU A 28 7.75 17.81 11.10
N VAL A 29 6.56 17.81 11.73
CA VAL A 29 6.43 18.09 13.17
C VAL A 29 7.27 17.10 13.97
N ILE A 30 7.20 15.80 13.64
CA ILE A 30 7.95 14.81 14.40
C ILE A 30 9.44 14.87 14.16
N ALA A 31 9.88 15.18 12.94
CA ALA A 31 11.29 15.44 12.65
C ALA A 31 11.79 16.62 13.51
N GLY A 32 11.00 17.69 13.62
CA GLY A 32 11.26 18.81 14.53
C GLY A 32 11.37 18.37 15.99
N VAL A 33 10.43 17.56 16.47
CA VAL A 33 10.46 16.99 17.84
C VAL A 33 11.70 16.12 18.07
N THR A 34 12.12 15.31 17.09
CA THR A 34 13.34 14.50 17.23
C THR A 34 14.61 15.35 17.29
N ILE A 35 14.68 16.43 16.52
CA ILE A 35 15.79 17.38 16.58
C ILE A 35 15.83 18.08 17.95
N LEU A 36 14.66 18.48 18.46
CA LEU A 36 14.54 19.06 19.80
C LEU A 36 14.97 18.07 20.89
N ASP A 37 14.59 16.80 20.80
CA ASP A 37 15.03 15.76 21.76
C ASP A 37 16.55 15.61 21.78
N ILE A 38 17.19 15.58 20.61
CA ILE A 38 18.66 15.52 20.50
C ILE A 38 19.29 16.76 21.14
N PHE A 39 18.72 17.95 20.92
CA PHE A 39 19.21 19.20 21.50
C PHE A 39 19.03 19.24 23.04
N LEU A 40 17.86 18.84 23.54
CA LEU A 40 17.56 18.73 24.97
C LEU A 40 18.50 17.76 25.68
N ARG A 41 18.81 16.63 25.04
CA ARG A 41 19.78 15.66 25.55
C ARG A 41 21.19 16.25 25.60
N ALA A 42 21.60 16.98 24.56
CA ALA A 42 22.92 17.57 24.48
C ALA A 42 23.13 18.76 25.44
N SER A 43 22.09 19.58 25.65
CA SER A 43 22.20 20.83 26.43
C SER A 43 21.71 20.72 27.87
N LEU A 44 20.67 19.94 28.14
CA LEU A 44 19.96 19.91 29.42
C LEU A 44 20.04 18.54 30.11
N ASN A 45 20.71 17.57 29.49
CA ASN A 45 20.90 16.19 29.99
C ASN A 45 19.59 15.50 30.43
N SER A 46 18.46 15.99 29.92
CA SER A 46 17.10 15.53 30.25
C SER A 46 16.45 15.01 28.96
N PRO A 47 16.58 13.70 28.66
CA PRO A 47 15.97 13.11 27.48
C PRO A 47 14.45 13.04 27.61
N ILE A 48 13.72 13.17 26.50
CA ILE A 48 12.28 12.91 26.50
C ILE A 48 12.06 11.39 26.55
N SER A 49 11.44 10.91 27.62
CA SER A 49 11.17 9.48 27.81
C SER A 49 10.17 8.96 26.75
N ALA A 50 10.37 7.72 26.30
CA ALA A 50 9.52 7.01 25.33
C ALA A 50 9.36 7.64 23.93
N MET A 51 10.25 8.54 23.52
CA MET A 51 10.10 9.23 22.23
C MET A 51 10.05 8.27 21.02
N ASN A 52 10.77 7.14 21.09
CA ASN A 52 10.72 6.08 20.08
C ASN A 52 9.28 5.53 19.85
N GLU A 53 8.51 5.33 20.92
CA GLU A 53 7.15 4.76 20.81
C GLU A 53 6.19 5.73 20.13
N ILE A 54 6.30 7.03 20.46
CA ILE A 54 5.51 8.11 19.85
C ILE A 54 5.87 8.25 18.37
N VAL A 55 7.17 8.31 18.06
CA VAL A 55 7.68 8.44 16.69
C VAL A 55 7.18 7.27 15.85
N ALA A 56 7.32 6.02 16.32
CA ALA A 56 6.88 4.84 15.59
C ALA A 56 5.37 4.87 15.24
N MET A 57 4.51 5.23 16.20
CA MET A 57 3.06 5.27 15.99
C MET A 57 2.63 6.37 15.02
N VAL A 58 3.22 7.57 15.14
CA VAL A 58 2.88 8.68 14.26
C VAL A 58 3.45 8.48 12.86
N PHE A 59 4.67 7.93 12.72
CA PHE A 59 5.22 7.58 11.41
C PHE A 59 4.33 6.58 10.67
N ALA A 60 3.80 5.57 11.36
CA ALA A 60 2.88 4.61 10.74
C ALA A 60 1.65 5.30 10.13
N ILE A 61 1.03 6.23 10.86
CA ILE A 61 -0.11 7.02 10.35
C ILE A 61 0.32 7.92 9.19
N ALA A 62 1.43 8.62 9.33
CA ALA A 62 1.91 9.56 8.34
C ALA A 62 2.28 8.89 7.01
N ILE A 63 2.95 7.73 7.07
CA ILE A 63 3.26 6.91 5.88
C ILE A 63 1.96 6.41 5.24
N ALA A 64 1.03 5.89 6.04
CA ALA A 64 -0.25 5.41 5.54
C ALA A 64 -1.07 6.53 4.85
N ALA A 65 -0.95 7.78 5.31
CA ALA A 65 -1.63 8.94 4.72
C ALA A 65 -1.09 9.29 3.33
N CYS A 66 0.13 8.87 3.01
CA CYS A 66 0.77 9.10 1.72
C CYS A 66 0.38 8.05 0.66
N PHE A 67 -0.08 6.85 1.03
CA PHE A 67 -0.44 5.80 0.06
C PHE A 67 -1.57 6.21 -0.90
N PRO A 68 -2.69 6.79 -0.42
CA PRO A 68 -3.75 7.23 -1.29
C PRO A 68 -3.25 8.15 -2.43
N VAL A 69 -2.33 9.10 -2.16
CA VAL A 69 -1.93 10.10 -3.18
C VAL A 69 -1.00 9.48 -4.22
N GLY A 70 -0.15 8.53 -3.81
CA GLY A 70 0.70 7.77 -4.73
C GLY A 70 -0.13 6.96 -5.72
N ILE A 71 -1.22 6.37 -5.23
CA ILE A 71 -2.22 5.66 -6.04
C ILE A 71 -2.92 6.63 -7.01
N ALA A 72 -3.46 7.74 -6.50
CA ALA A 72 -4.20 8.71 -7.31
C ALA A 72 -3.33 9.34 -8.42
N LYS A 73 -2.05 9.52 -8.16
CA LYS A 73 -1.07 10.02 -9.13
C LYS A 73 -0.54 8.95 -10.09
N ARG A 74 -0.99 7.70 -9.96
CA ARG A 74 -0.53 6.54 -10.78
C ARG A 74 1.00 6.43 -10.78
N VAL A 75 1.62 6.65 -9.61
CA VAL A 75 3.09 6.60 -9.43
C VAL A 75 3.63 5.17 -9.58
N HIS A 76 2.76 4.18 -9.37
CA HIS A 76 3.06 2.77 -9.65
C HIS A 76 3.25 2.63 -11.16
N LEU A 77 4.52 2.59 -11.56
CA LEU A 77 5.02 2.46 -12.92
C LEU A 77 4.04 1.65 -13.77
N ARG A 78 3.30 2.33 -14.66
CA ARG A 78 2.82 1.67 -15.88
C ARG A 78 4.02 0.93 -16.42
N VAL A 79 3.86 -0.34 -16.77
CA VAL A 79 4.96 -1.18 -17.26
C VAL A 79 5.33 -0.68 -18.66
N ASN A 80 5.92 0.51 -18.74
CA ASN A 80 6.34 1.16 -19.96
C ASN A 80 7.46 0.36 -20.63
N VAL A 81 8.20 -0.44 -19.84
CA VAL A 81 9.22 -1.36 -20.35
C VAL A 81 8.61 -2.44 -21.26
N LEU A 82 7.39 -2.91 -20.95
CA LEU A 82 6.67 -3.86 -21.80
C LEU A 82 5.93 -3.16 -22.95
N SER A 83 5.61 -1.87 -22.82
CA SER A 83 4.90 -1.13 -23.87
C SER A 83 5.68 -1.01 -25.18
N THR A 84 7.01 -1.13 -25.13
CA THR A 84 7.88 -1.10 -26.31
C THR A 84 7.84 -2.40 -27.11
N TYR A 85 7.48 -3.53 -26.47
CA TYR A 85 7.47 -4.86 -27.08
C TYR A 85 6.06 -5.38 -27.40
N PHE A 86 5.01 -4.83 -26.78
CA PHE A 86 3.65 -5.33 -26.88
C PHE A 86 2.69 -4.36 -27.59
N SER A 87 1.66 -4.92 -28.25
CA SER A 87 0.64 -4.14 -28.95
C SER A 87 -0.17 -3.24 -28.01
N GLU A 88 -0.70 -2.13 -28.54
CA GLU A 88 -1.39 -1.10 -27.74
C GLU A 88 -2.60 -1.65 -26.96
N ASN A 89 -3.23 -2.71 -27.47
CA ASN A 89 -4.34 -3.39 -26.80
C ASN A 89 -3.86 -4.24 -25.61
N LEU A 90 -2.74 -4.94 -25.73
CA LEU A 90 -2.20 -5.75 -24.64
C LEU A 90 -1.72 -4.86 -23.49
N ASN A 91 -1.15 -3.69 -23.80
CA ASN A 91 -0.71 -2.73 -22.80
C ASN A 91 -1.87 -2.16 -21.96
N LEU A 92 -3.03 -1.92 -22.58
CA LEU A 92 -4.24 -1.51 -21.86
C LEU A 92 -4.73 -2.60 -20.89
N TRP A 93 -4.70 -3.86 -21.32
CA TRP A 93 -5.06 -5.00 -20.47
C TRP A 93 -4.06 -5.23 -19.34
N LEU A 94 -2.75 -5.14 -19.60
CA LEU A 94 -1.73 -5.21 -18.56
C LEU A 94 -1.88 -4.10 -17.53
N THR A 95 -2.25 -2.89 -17.98
CA THR A 95 -2.50 -1.76 -17.08
C THR A 95 -3.72 -2.01 -16.19
N ALA A 96 -4.82 -2.55 -16.75
CA ALA A 96 -6.01 -2.89 -16.00
C ALA A 96 -5.77 -4.03 -14.98
N ILE A 97 -5.00 -5.05 -15.36
CA ILE A 97 -4.59 -6.13 -14.45
C ILE A 97 -3.68 -5.58 -13.35
N GLY A 98 -2.73 -4.71 -13.68
CA GLY A 98 -1.86 -4.08 -12.70
C GLY A 98 -2.65 -3.25 -11.67
N SER A 99 -3.64 -2.48 -12.12
CA SER A 99 -4.49 -1.70 -11.21
C SER A 99 -5.42 -2.58 -10.37
N LEU A 100 -5.86 -3.73 -10.88
CA LEU A 100 -6.60 -4.74 -10.13
C LEU A 100 -5.74 -5.42 -9.05
N VAL A 101 -4.51 -5.81 -9.37
CA VAL A 101 -3.56 -6.40 -8.40
C VAL A 101 -3.26 -5.41 -7.29
N LEU A 102 -3.05 -4.13 -7.63
CA LEU A 102 -2.80 -3.09 -6.65
C LEU A 102 -4.02 -2.85 -5.75
N PHE A 103 -5.24 -2.94 -6.29
CA PHE A 103 -6.47 -2.89 -5.50
C PHE A 103 -6.50 -4.01 -4.45
N TRP A 104 -6.21 -5.25 -4.88
CA TRP A 104 -6.16 -6.41 -3.99
C TRP A 104 -5.12 -6.27 -2.88
N MET A 105 -3.93 -5.76 -3.22
CA MET A 105 -2.88 -5.53 -2.24
C MET A 105 -3.36 -4.62 -1.12
N PHE A 106 -3.98 -3.47 -1.43
CA PHE A 106 -4.46 -2.53 -0.42
C PHE A 106 -5.71 -3.03 0.32
N ALA A 107 -6.60 -3.75 -0.36
CA ALA A 107 -7.78 -4.35 0.26
C ALA A 107 -7.40 -5.41 1.30
N LEU A 108 -6.47 -6.31 0.96
CA LEU A 108 -5.93 -7.31 1.88
C LEU A 108 -5.17 -6.66 3.03
N LEU A 109 -4.38 -5.63 2.74
CA LEU A 109 -3.63 -4.90 3.76
C LEU A 109 -4.58 -4.26 4.78
N ALA A 110 -5.63 -3.58 4.31
CA ALA A 110 -6.64 -2.99 5.17
C ALA A 110 -7.36 -4.07 6.01
N TRP A 111 -7.72 -5.20 5.40
CA TRP A 111 -8.34 -6.33 6.11
C TRP A 111 -7.44 -6.86 7.22
N ARG A 112 -6.18 -7.19 6.91
CA ARG A 112 -5.23 -7.78 7.87
C ARG A 112 -4.85 -6.82 9.00
N ILE A 113 -4.60 -5.55 8.69
CA ILE A 113 -4.35 -4.54 9.73
C ILE A 113 -5.61 -4.31 10.57
N GLY A 114 -6.81 -4.42 9.97
CA GLY A 114 -8.08 -4.37 10.70
C GLY A 114 -8.21 -5.48 11.75
N PHE A 115 -8.00 -6.74 11.36
CA PHE A 115 -7.99 -7.87 12.31
C PHE A 115 -6.91 -7.72 13.38
N TYR A 116 -5.70 -7.32 12.99
CA TYR A 116 -4.62 -7.06 13.93
C TYR A 116 -4.98 -5.96 14.93
N SER A 117 -5.53 -4.84 14.45
CA SER A 117 -5.99 -3.73 15.30
C SER A 117 -7.07 -4.17 16.29
N MET A 118 -8.03 -4.99 15.84
CA MET A 118 -9.07 -5.55 16.69
C MET A 118 -8.50 -6.46 17.79
N GLU A 119 -7.61 -7.39 17.44
CA GLU A 119 -6.93 -8.25 18.41
C GLU A 119 -6.12 -7.43 19.42
N MET A 120 -5.41 -6.41 18.93
CA MET A 120 -4.61 -5.49 19.72
C MET A 120 -5.44 -4.66 20.71
N ASN A 121 -6.68 -4.33 20.35
CA ASN A 121 -7.63 -3.61 21.21
C ASN A 121 -8.26 -4.54 22.26
N LEU A 122 -8.63 -5.77 21.87
CA LEU A 122 -9.17 -6.79 22.79
C LEU A 122 -8.16 -7.20 23.85
N ARG A 123 -6.87 -7.29 23.49
CA ARG A 123 -5.77 -7.60 24.42
C ARG A 123 -5.41 -6.43 25.36
N GLY A 124 -6.06 -5.26 25.21
CA GLY A 124 -5.73 -4.06 25.98
C GLY A 124 -4.26 -3.66 25.86
N ALA A 125 -3.60 -4.02 24.75
CA ALA A 125 -2.16 -3.97 24.71
C ALA A 125 -1.71 -2.51 24.49
N VAL A 126 -0.79 -2.10 25.36
CA VAL A 126 -0.27 -0.74 25.52
C VAL A 126 1.22 -0.70 25.17
N THR A 127 1.76 0.49 24.96
CA THR A 127 3.20 0.64 24.77
C THR A 127 3.97 0.40 26.06
N THR A 128 5.24 -0.01 25.95
CA THR A 128 6.03 -0.51 27.07
C THR A 128 6.40 0.59 28.06
N ILE A 129 6.74 1.78 27.56
CA ILE A 129 7.23 2.87 28.40
C ILE A 129 6.09 3.83 28.72
N LEU A 130 5.35 4.26 27.70
CA LEU A 130 4.34 5.32 27.86
C LEU A 130 2.95 4.79 28.20
N THR A 131 2.76 3.46 28.18
CA THR A 131 1.48 2.78 28.48
C THR A 131 0.31 3.33 27.65
N ILE A 132 0.59 3.79 26.42
CA ILE A 132 -0.44 4.33 25.53
C ILE A 132 -1.14 3.17 24.81
N PRO A 133 -2.47 3.18 24.70
CA PRO A 133 -3.19 2.20 23.88
C PRO A 133 -2.81 2.36 22.40
N LYS A 134 -2.23 1.31 21.78
CA LYS A 134 -1.89 1.30 20.34
C LYS A 134 -3.11 1.06 19.43
N GLY A 135 -4.21 0.55 19.96
CA GLY A 135 -5.42 0.20 19.21
C GLY A 135 -5.95 1.35 18.34
N PRO A 136 -6.18 2.55 18.88
CA PRO A 136 -6.66 3.70 18.12
C PRO A 136 -5.76 4.06 16.93
N PHE A 137 -4.43 4.03 17.12
CA PHE A 137 -3.47 4.35 16.06
C PHE A 137 -3.54 3.35 14.91
N LEU A 138 -3.64 2.06 15.23
CA LEU A 138 -3.77 1.00 14.22
C LEU A 138 -5.10 1.10 13.46
N TRP A 139 -6.19 1.51 14.12
CA TRP A 139 -7.47 1.79 13.45
C TRP A 139 -7.38 2.93 12.44
N VAL A 140 -6.64 4.00 12.76
CA VAL A 140 -6.39 5.09 11.80
C VAL A 140 -5.63 4.56 10.58
N VAL A 141 -4.58 3.76 10.78
CA VAL A 141 -3.83 3.14 9.68
C VAL A 141 -4.73 2.26 8.82
N THR A 142 -5.57 1.41 9.43
CA THR A 142 -6.56 0.58 8.73
C THR A 142 -7.49 1.44 7.86
N LEU A 143 -7.99 2.56 8.39
CA LEU A 143 -8.87 3.47 7.67
C LEU A 143 -8.17 4.10 6.46
N LEU A 144 -6.93 4.56 6.63
CA LEU A 144 -6.11 5.14 5.55
C LEU A 144 -5.80 4.10 4.45
N CYS A 145 -5.50 2.86 4.83
CA CYS A 145 -5.38 1.74 3.87
C CYS A 145 -6.71 1.42 3.18
N GLY A 146 -7.84 1.50 3.89
CA GLY A 146 -9.18 1.34 3.31
C GLY A 146 -9.51 2.43 2.28
N ILE A 147 -9.21 3.69 2.58
CA ILE A 147 -9.33 4.81 1.62
C ILE A 147 -8.45 4.54 0.39
N SER A 148 -7.23 4.06 0.59
CA SER A 148 -6.31 3.69 -0.50
C SER A 148 -6.95 2.65 -1.43
N ALA A 149 -7.56 1.60 -0.87
CA ALA A 149 -8.28 0.58 -1.63
C ALA A 149 -9.48 1.17 -2.41
N MET A 150 -10.26 2.06 -1.80
CA MET A 150 -11.38 2.74 -2.47
C MET A 150 -10.91 3.61 -3.65
N VAL A 151 -9.85 4.40 -3.47
CA VAL A 151 -9.28 5.21 -4.56
C VAL A 151 -8.76 4.30 -5.69
N GLN A 152 -8.09 3.20 -5.33
CA GLN A 152 -7.58 2.24 -6.31
C GLN A 152 -8.70 1.56 -7.10
N TYR A 153 -9.85 1.30 -6.50
CA TYR A 153 -11.02 0.78 -7.20
C TYR A 153 -11.53 1.75 -8.28
N VAL A 154 -11.56 3.06 -7.99
CA VAL A 154 -11.96 4.09 -8.97
C VAL A 154 -10.98 4.13 -10.16
N VAL A 155 -9.68 4.02 -9.87
CA VAL A 155 -8.63 3.96 -10.90
C VAL A 155 -8.80 2.72 -11.78
N PHE A 156 -9.00 1.55 -11.17
CA PHE A 156 -9.27 0.30 -11.88
C PHE A 156 -10.53 0.41 -12.76
N ALA A 157 -11.62 0.98 -12.25
CA ALA A 157 -12.85 1.18 -13.02
C ALA A 157 -12.62 2.06 -14.26
N GLY A 158 -11.79 3.10 -14.14
CA GLY A 158 -11.38 3.95 -15.27
C GLY A 158 -10.56 3.19 -16.32
N ASP A 159 -9.60 2.38 -15.88
CA ASP A 159 -8.75 1.58 -16.76
C ASP A 159 -9.53 0.47 -17.46
N ALA A 160 -10.42 -0.21 -16.74
CA ALA A 160 -11.32 -1.22 -17.28
C ALA A 160 -12.29 -0.61 -18.31
N ALA A 161 -12.84 0.58 -18.04
CA ALA A 161 -13.70 1.29 -18.99
C ALA A 161 -12.96 1.74 -20.25
N ALA A 162 -11.69 2.15 -20.13
CA ALA A 162 -10.83 2.49 -21.27
C ALA A 162 -10.51 1.27 -22.13
N ALA A 163 -10.19 0.12 -21.51
CA ALA A 163 -9.99 -1.15 -22.20
C ALA A 163 -11.28 -1.63 -22.91
N CYS A 164 -12.44 -1.52 -22.25
CA CYS A 164 -13.73 -1.93 -22.84
C CYS A 164 -14.15 -1.12 -24.07
N ARG A 165 -13.80 0.18 -24.15
CA ARG A 165 -14.21 1.05 -25.26
C ARG A 165 -13.53 0.77 -26.60
N ARG A 166 -12.38 0.09 -26.60
CA ARG A 166 -11.68 -0.28 -27.83
C ARG A 166 -12.15 -1.62 -28.41
N LEU A 167 -13.06 -2.33 -27.72
CA LEU A 167 -13.64 -3.56 -28.23
C LEU A 167 -14.97 -3.29 -28.95
N PRO A 168 -15.22 -3.95 -30.11
CA PRO A 168 -16.50 -3.89 -30.78
C PRO A 168 -17.55 -4.66 -29.98
N SER A 169 -18.77 -4.10 -29.96
CA SER A 169 -19.99 -4.57 -29.28
C SER A 169 -20.19 -6.10 -29.32
N SER A 170 -19.68 -6.82 -28.31
CA SER A 170 -20.13 -8.17 -27.98
C SER A 170 -19.98 -8.42 -26.48
N ASN A 171 -21.10 -8.72 -25.85
CA ASN A 171 -21.37 -8.72 -24.40
C ASN A 171 -20.61 -9.78 -23.57
N GLN A 172 -19.60 -10.45 -24.13
CA GLN A 172 -18.84 -11.52 -23.45
C GLN A 172 -17.56 -11.03 -22.78
N ILE A 173 -16.88 -10.02 -23.34
CA ILE A 173 -15.55 -9.63 -22.85
C ILE A 173 -15.65 -8.68 -21.64
N THR A 174 -16.66 -7.80 -21.61
CA THR A 174 -16.98 -6.99 -20.41
C THR A 174 -17.40 -7.88 -19.24
N LEU A 175 -18.16 -8.94 -19.52
CA LEU A 175 -18.56 -9.92 -18.53
C LEU A 175 -17.35 -10.74 -18.05
N LEU A 176 -16.40 -11.10 -18.93
CA LEU A 176 -15.13 -11.73 -18.56
C LEU A 176 -14.23 -10.84 -17.69
N VAL A 177 -14.20 -9.52 -17.89
CA VAL A 177 -13.42 -8.60 -17.03
C VAL A 177 -14.04 -8.46 -15.66
N LEU A 178 -15.36 -8.32 -15.57
CA LEU A 178 -16.06 -8.22 -14.28
C LEU A 178 -16.01 -9.56 -13.52
N VAL A 179 -16.25 -10.68 -14.21
CA VAL A 179 -16.15 -12.02 -13.63
C VAL A 179 -14.71 -12.38 -13.32
N GLY A 180 -13.73 -11.99 -14.14
CA GLY A 180 -12.30 -12.18 -13.86
C GLY A 180 -11.82 -11.32 -12.69
N GLY A 181 -12.27 -10.08 -12.61
CA GLY A 181 -12.08 -9.21 -11.44
C GLY A 181 -12.66 -9.83 -10.18
N LEU A 182 -13.89 -10.34 -10.23
CA LEU A 182 -14.56 -10.99 -9.10
C LEU A 182 -13.99 -12.38 -8.78
N ALA A 183 -13.48 -13.12 -9.76
CA ALA A 183 -12.82 -14.41 -9.57
C ALA A 183 -11.42 -14.23 -8.96
N THR A 184 -10.65 -13.24 -9.42
CA THR A 184 -9.36 -12.89 -8.79
C THR A 184 -9.58 -12.39 -7.36
N THR A 185 -10.62 -11.61 -7.13
CA THR A 185 -11.11 -11.22 -5.79
C THR A 185 -11.34 -12.43 -4.89
N LEU A 186 -12.17 -13.36 -5.32
CA LEU A 186 -12.53 -14.55 -4.55
C LEU A 186 -11.36 -15.52 -4.38
N MET A 187 -10.52 -15.67 -5.41
CA MET A 187 -9.32 -16.52 -5.38
C MET A 187 -8.31 -15.99 -4.38
N VAL A 188 -8.03 -14.68 -4.39
CA VAL A 188 -7.10 -14.05 -3.46
C VAL A 188 -7.61 -14.19 -2.03
N VAL A 189 -8.88 -13.88 -1.76
CA VAL A 189 -9.45 -14.01 -0.41
C VAL A 189 -9.46 -15.46 0.08
N GLY A 190 -9.84 -16.42 -0.77
CA GLY A 190 -9.92 -17.84 -0.38
C GLY A 190 -8.58 -18.54 -0.23
N THR A 191 -7.55 -18.10 -0.97
CA THR A 191 -6.21 -18.72 -0.91
C THR A 191 -5.29 -18.03 0.09
N PHE A 192 -5.55 -16.77 0.47
CA PHE A 192 -4.63 -15.98 1.29
C PHE A 192 -4.27 -16.68 2.61
N ASP A 193 -5.24 -17.23 3.34
CA ASP A 193 -4.98 -17.86 4.64
C ASP A 193 -4.15 -19.15 4.50
N ASN A 194 -4.41 -19.93 3.46
CA ASN A 194 -3.66 -21.15 3.13
C ASN A 194 -2.23 -20.83 2.70
N VAL A 195 -2.05 -19.78 1.89
CA VAL A 195 -0.72 -19.33 1.45
C VAL A 195 0.05 -18.73 2.63
N ALA A 196 -0.59 -17.88 3.44
CA ALA A 196 0.03 -17.25 4.59
C ALA A 196 0.48 -18.27 5.65
N THR A 197 -0.31 -19.30 5.91
CA THR A 197 0.07 -20.39 6.84
C THR A 197 1.19 -21.27 6.27
N THR A 198 1.16 -21.56 4.97
CA THR A 198 2.21 -22.32 4.29
C THR A 198 3.56 -21.60 4.32
N ILE A 199 3.58 -20.27 4.20
CA ILE A 199 4.81 -19.46 4.27
C ILE A 199 5.26 -19.25 5.73
N SER A 200 4.32 -19.01 6.65
CA SER A 200 4.66 -18.68 8.04
C SER A 200 5.05 -19.89 8.90
N ASN A 201 4.56 -21.10 8.61
CA ASN A 201 4.93 -22.31 9.33
C ASN A 201 6.44 -22.66 9.23
N PRO A 202 7.05 -22.71 8.03
CA PRO A 202 8.50 -22.93 7.92
C PRO A 202 9.31 -21.75 8.47
N ALA A 203 8.78 -20.51 8.39
CA ALA A 203 9.42 -19.33 8.98
C ALA A 203 9.49 -19.37 10.50
N LYS A 204 8.48 -19.92 11.17
CA LYS A 204 8.50 -20.14 12.62
C LYS A 204 9.36 -21.33 13.04
N ALA A 205 9.50 -22.34 12.17
CA ALA A 205 10.25 -23.55 12.46
C ALA A 205 11.77 -23.38 12.33
N ALA A 206 12.24 -22.61 11.35
CA ALA A 206 13.67 -22.32 11.16
C ALA A 206 13.87 -20.83 10.79
N PRO A 207 13.93 -19.93 11.80
CA PRO A 207 14.07 -18.50 11.58
C PRO A 207 15.35 -18.13 10.83
N GLU A 208 16.49 -18.78 11.12
CA GLU A 208 17.75 -18.49 10.43
C GLU A 208 17.70 -18.80 8.93
N MET A 209 17.11 -19.94 8.55
CA MET A 209 17.08 -20.38 7.16
C MET A 209 16.12 -19.51 6.33
N THR A 210 14.98 -19.13 6.90
CA THR A 210 14.05 -18.22 6.23
C THR A 210 14.61 -16.81 6.08
N ALA A 211 15.35 -16.31 7.08
CA ALA A 211 16.05 -15.03 6.96
C ALA A 211 17.09 -15.05 5.82
N LEU A 212 17.89 -16.12 5.70
CA LEU A 212 18.87 -16.25 4.62
C LEU A 212 18.22 -16.35 3.24
N ILE A 213 17.11 -17.08 3.11
CA ILE A 213 16.35 -17.18 1.85
C ILE A 213 15.79 -15.82 1.46
N ILE A 214 15.14 -15.10 2.39
CA ILE A 214 14.60 -13.76 2.13
C ILE A 214 15.73 -12.82 1.73
N PHE A 215 16.86 -12.84 2.46
CA PHE A 215 18.03 -12.03 2.14
C PHE A 215 18.54 -12.31 0.72
N ALA A 216 18.73 -13.58 0.36
CA ALA A 216 19.19 -13.97 -0.98
C ALA A 216 18.22 -13.53 -2.08
N VAL A 217 16.90 -13.69 -1.87
CA VAL A 217 15.86 -13.26 -2.81
C VAL A 217 15.86 -11.74 -2.97
N VAL A 218 15.92 -10.99 -1.88
CA VAL A 218 15.96 -9.52 -1.90
C VAL A 218 17.20 -9.03 -2.65
N TRP A 219 18.36 -9.62 -2.39
CA TRP A 219 19.60 -9.27 -3.10
C TRP A 219 19.54 -9.61 -4.59
N CYS A 220 19.01 -10.78 -4.94
CA CYS A 220 18.85 -11.18 -6.34
C CYS A 220 17.93 -10.20 -7.09
N LEU A 221 16.78 -9.85 -6.49
CA LEU A 221 15.85 -8.86 -7.07
C LEU A 221 16.48 -7.47 -7.16
N LEU A 222 17.21 -7.01 -6.14
CA LEU A 222 17.92 -5.74 -6.17
C LEU A 222 18.96 -5.69 -7.28
N LEU A 223 19.76 -6.75 -7.44
CA LEU A 223 20.74 -6.87 -8.53
C LEU A 223 20.06 -6.91 -9.90
N MET A 224 18.87 -7.50 -10.00
CA MET A 224 18.09 -7.56 -11.24
C MET A 224 17.44 -6.21 -11.59
N ILE A 225 17.13 -5.38 -10.59
CA ILE A 225 16.60 -4.01 -10.77
C ILE A 225 17.71 -3.01 -11.09
N MET A 226 18.95 -3.28 -10.68
CA MET A 226 20.09 -2.46 -11.04
C MET A 226 20.27 -2.51 -12.57
N PRO A 227 20.16 -1.39 -13.30
CA PRO A 227 20.37 -1.40 -14.73
C PRO A 227 21.83 -1.77 -15.01
N ILE A 228 22.07 -2.95 -15.57
CA ILE A 228 23.41 -3.43 -15.99
C ILE A 228 23.94 -2.64 -17.22
N GLY A 229 23.29 -1.52 -17.58
CA GLY A 229 23.63 -0.67 -18.74
C GLY A 229 24.42 0.59 -18.39
N ALA A 230 25.37 0.52 -17.47
CA ALA A 230 26.37 1.57 -17.25
C ALA A 230 27.79 1.00 -17.36
N VAL A 231 28.08 0.40 -18.52
CA VAL A 231 29.39 0.34 -19.17
C VAL A 231 29.19 0.34 -20.68
#